data_AF-A0A7X5YL11-F1
#
_entry.id   AF-A0A7X5YL11-F1
#
_cell.length_a   1.000
_cell.length_b   1.000
_cell.length_c   1.000
_cell.angle_alpha   90.00
_cell.angle_beta   90.00
_cell.angle_gamma   90.00
#
_symmetry.space_group_name_H-M   'P 1'
#
loop_
_entity.id
_entity.type
_entity.pdbx_description
1 polymer ?
#
loop_
_entity_poly.entity_id
_entity_poly.type
_entity_poly.pdbx_seq_one_letter_code
_entity_poly.pdbx_strand_id
1 'polypeptide(L)'
;MLDLPLIWAGLIAVAVLLYVMLDGFDLGIGILFPFARSKEERDVMMNTIAPVWDGNETWLVLGGGGLLAAFPLAYSVLMPALYLPVLLMLGGLILRGVAFEFRFRARNRGRKFWTQMFAGGSILTAVAQGLILGGFIQGVTVAGNRFAGGPLDWLTPYTLLVAAGIVAGYALLGGSWLMMKTSDNLHGDAKRWTLISAAAVTLLLAAVSIATLFIHRRIATRWGFDLSEGFAVDWSTLAPLLLIPALGLAGLLLVVGMARRGSHRWPFFGSLLVFLSGYLGLAASFMPTIVPYDIGFRQAAAPDNALGLMLVGTSVILPLILAYTAWVYWVFRGKMTEETGYHH
;
A
#
# COMPACT_ATOMS: atom_id res chain seq x y z
N MET A 1 26.34 14.74 -15.39
CA MET A 1 25.51 15.47 -14.42
C MET A 1 24.55 14.47 -13.78
N LEU A 2 24.26 14.59 -12.47
CA LEU A 2 23.29 13.73 -11.79
C LEU A 2 21.87 14.11 -12.24
N ASP A 3 21.04 13.13 -12.57
CA ASP A 3 19.61 13.36 -12.88
C ASP A 3 18.84 13.45 -11.56
N LEU A 4 18.84 14.64 -10.94
CA LEU A 4 18.20 14.89 -9.66
C LEU A 4 16.69 14.58 -9.66
N PRO A 5 15.91 14.95 -10.70
CA PRO A 5 14.51 14.55 -10.80
C PRO A 5 14.32 13.03 -10.78
N LEU A 6 15.17 12.26 -11.48
CA LEU A 6 15.06 10.81 -11.49
C LEU A 6 15.37 10.19 -10.12
N ILE A 7 16.41 10.70 -9.44
CA ILE A 7 16.77 10.27 -8.09
C ILE A 7 15.59 10.50 -7.13
N TRP A 8 15.01 11.71 -7.15
CA TRP A 8 13.88 12.05 -6.28
C TRP A 8 12.61 11.26 -6.61
N ALA A 9 12.32 11.02 -7.89
CA ALA A 9 11.21 10.16 -8.30
C ALA A 9 11.40 8.75 -7.75
N GLY A 10 12.63 8.21 -7.83
CA GLY A 10 12.98 6.91 -7.26
C GLY A 10 12.84 6.87 -5.73
N LEU A 11 13.33 7.89 -5.02
CA LEU A 11 13.24 7.99 -3.56
C LEU A 11 11.78 8.01 -3.08
N ILE A 12 10.93 8.81 -3.71
CA ILE A 12 9.49 8.87 -3.39
C ILE A 12 8.81 7.55 -3.74
N ALA A 13 9.14 6.95 -4.90
CA ALA A 13 8.57 5.67 -5.28
C ALA A 13 8.92 4.57 -4.25
N VAL A 14 10.18 4.51 -3.81
CA VAL A 14 10.60 3.59 -2.75
C VAL A 14 9.89 3.89 -1.43
N ALA A 15 9.75 5.16 -1.05
CA ALA A 15 9.03 5.53 0.17
C ALA A 15 7.56 5.08 0.14
N VAL A 16 6.85 5.29 -0.98
CA VAL A 16 5.46 4.84 -1.15
C VAL A 16 5.36 3.32 -1.15
N LEU A 17 6.29 2.61 -1.81
CA LEU A 17 6.33 1.15 -1.79
C LEU A 17 6.55 0.62 -0.37
N LEU A 18 7.51 1.19 0.37
CA LEU A 18 7.77 0.83 1.76
C LEU A 18 6.55 1.10 2.64
N TYR A 19 5.89 2.25 2.48
CA TYR A 19 4.64 2.55 3.17
C TYR A 19 3.58 1.48 2.92
N VAL A 20 3.28 1.18 1.66
CA VAL A 20 2.26 0.19 1.27
C VAL A 20 2.59 -1.22 1.77
N MET A 21 3.87 -1.61 1.76
CA MET A 21 4.29 -2.94 2.22
C MET A 21 4.33 -3.06 3.74
N LEU A 22 4.80 -2.03 4.44
CA LEU A 22 4.99 -2.04 5.89
C LEU A 22 3.69 -1.70 6.62
N ASP A 23 3.09 -0.55 6.33
CA ASP A 23 1.82 -0.15 6.94
C ASP A 23 0.65 -1.01 6.43
N GLY A 24 0.79 -1.62 5.24
CA GLY A 24 -0.23 -2.50 4.67
C GLY A 24 -0.54 -3.74 5.53
N PHE A 25 0.45 -4.32 6.22
CA PHE A 25 0.15 -5.41 7.16
C PHE A 25 -0.43 -4.88 8.48
N ASP A 26 -0.06 -3.67 8.93
CA ASP A 26 -0.65 -3.04 10.12
C ASP A 26 -2.14 -2.76 9.91
N LEU A 27 -2.48 -2.13 8.78
CA LEU A 27 -3.85 -1.94 8.32
C LEU A 27 -4.57 -3.27 8.11
N GLY A 28 -3.87 -4.27 7.56
CA GLY A 28 -4.35 -5.63 7.39
C GLY A 28 -4.82 -6.28 8.69
N ILE A 29 -4.04 -6.13 9.77
CA ILE A 29 -4.43 -6.61 11.10
C ILE A 29 -5.69 -5.90 11.58
N GLY A 30 -5.79 -4.59 11.36
CA GLY A 30 -6.99 -3.81 11.68
C GLY A 30 -8.23 -4.27 10.92
N ILE A 31 -8.10 -4.59 9.63
CA ILE A 31 -9.18 -5.16 8.80
C ILE A 31 -9.62 -6.52 9.33
N LEU A 32 -8.66 -7.36 9.78
CA LEU A 32 -8.94 -8.70 10.30
C LEU A 32 -9.40 -8.71 11.77
N PHE A 33 -9.19 -7.61 12.49
CA PHE A 33 -9.43 -7.46 13.92
C PHE A 33 -10.84 -7.84 14.40
N PRO A 34 -11.92 -7.54 13.66
CA PRO A 34 -13.26 -7.95 14.06
C PRO A 34 -13.47 -9.47 14.09
N PHE A 35 -12.70 -10.23 13.30
CA PHE A 35 -12.87 -11.69 13.13
C PHE A 35 -12.17 -12.52 14.21
N ALA A 36 -11.33 -11.91 15.04
CA ALA A 36 -10.72 -12.58 16.19
C ALA A 36 -11.80 -13.05 17.19
N ARG A 37 -11.62 -14.23 17.76
CA ARG A 37 -12.62 -14.91 18.59
C ARG A 37 -12.66 -14.34 20.01
N SER A 38 -11.50 -14.03 20.56
CA SER A 38 -11.36 -13.61 21.96
C SER A 38 -10.76 -12.21 22.10
N LYS A 39 -10.69 -11.69 23.33
CA LYS A 39 -10.03 -10.39 23.60
C LYS A 39 -8.52 -10.57 23.60
N GLU A 40 -8.08 -11.73 24.05
CA GLU A 40 -6.70 -12.19 24.18
C GLU A 40 -6.06 -12.32 22.79
N GLU A 41 -6.76 -12.92 21.82
CA GLU A 41 -6.33 -12.98 20.42
C GLU A 41 -6.15 -11.57 19.83
N ARG A 42 -7.08 -10.65 20.13
CA ARG A 42 -6.98 -9.25 19.69
C ARG A 42 -5.77 -8.54 20.31
N ASP A 43 -5.46 -8.83 21.56
CA ASP A 43 -4.28 -8.25 22.21
C ASP A 43 -2.99 -8.79 21.59
N VAL A 44 -2.92 -10.11 21.32
CA VAL A 44 -1.79 -10.70 20.60
C VAL A 44 -1.63 -10.08 19.22
N MET A 45 -2.72 -9.93 18.45
CA MET A 45 -2.70 -9.27 17.13
C MET A 45 -2.09 -7.87 17.19
N MET A 46 -2.54 -7.01 18.12
CA MET A 46 -1.98 -5.65 18.30
C MET A 46 -0.52 -5.69 18.72
N ASN A 47 -0.16 -6.58 19.64
CA ASN A 47 1.20 -6.71 20.13
C ASN A 47 2.20 -7.13 19.03
N THR A 48 1.74 -7.81 17.97
CA THR A 48 2.61 -8.15 16.83
C THR A 48 3.13 -6.95 16.05
N ILE A 49 2.45 -5.79 16.13
CA ILE A 49 2.79 -4.57 15.39
C ILE A 49 3.13 -3.38 16.28
N ALA A 50 2.87 -3.48 17.58
CA ALA A 50 3.18 -2.44 18.57
C ALA A 50 4.58 -1.82 18.44
N PRO A 51 5.66 -2.58 18.14
CA PRO A 51 7.00 -2.00 18.05
C PRO A 51 7.31 -1.26 16.73
N VAL A 52 6.47 -1.42 15.70
CA VAL A 52 6.83 -1.00 14.32
C VAL A 52 5.79 -0.08 13.66
N TRP A 53 4.52 -0.11 14.08
CA TRP A 53 3.43 0.57 13.36
C TRP A 53 3.65 2.07 13.16
N ASP A 54 4.09 2.78 14.22
CA ASP A 54 4.34 4.23 14.17
C ASP A 54 5.50 4.54 13.18
N GLY A 55 6.55 3.71 13.20
CA GLY A 55 7.64 3.81 12.25
C GLY A 55 7.20 3.56 10.80
N ASN A 56 6.24 2.67 10.57
CA ASN A 56 5.74 2.36 9.25
C ASN A 56 4.96 3.52 8.63
N GLU A 57 4.21 4.27 9.43
CA GLU A 57 3.50 5.48 8.98
C GLU A 57 4.45 6.58 8.48
N THR A 58 5.68 6.66 9.02
CA THR A 58 6.63 7.73 8.63
C THR A 58 7.00 7.70 7.15
N TRP A 59 6.91 6.55 6.48
CA TRP A 59 7.17 6.43 5.05
C TRP A 59 6.14 7.20 4.21
N LEU A 60 4.90 7.31 4.68
CA LEU A 60 3.88 8.14 4.03
C LEU A 60 4.25 9.62 4.08
N VAL A 61 4.84 10.06 5.20
CA VAL A 61 5.30 11.45 5.36
C VAL A 61 6.43 11.75 4.38
N LEU A 62 7.39 10.84 4.20
CA LEU A 62 8.42 10.98 3.18
C LEU A 62 7.82 10.96 1.76
N GLY A 63 6.82 10.11 1.50
CA GLY A 63 6.12 10.07 0.21
C GLY A 63 5.40 11.39 -0.11
N GLY A 64 4.52 11.85 0.77
CA GLY A 64 3.72 13.07 0.57
C GLY A 64 4.54 14.36 0.68
N GLY A 65 5.38 14.47 1.72
CA GLY A 65 6.29 15.61 1.91
C GLY A 65 7.37 15.67 0.84
N GLY A 66 7.90 14.51 0.42
CA GLY A 66 8.83 14.42 -0.71
C GLY A 66 8.18 14.84 -2.02
N LEU A 67 6.92 14.47 -2.26
CA LEU A 67 6.17 14.92 -3.45
C LEU A 67 6.01 16.44 -3.46
N LEU A 68 5.64 17.05 -2.33
CA LEU A 68 5.55 18.50 -2.21
C LEU A 68 6.89 19.18 -2.48
N ALA A 69 7.97 18.66 -1.90
CA ALA A 69 9.27 19.29 -1.94
C ALA A 69 9.96 19.11 -3.30
N ALA A 70 9.95 17.89 -3.86
CA ALA A 70 10.66 17.57 -5.09
C ALA A 70 9.81 17.77 -6.35
N PHE A 71 8.49 17.64 -6.27
CA PHE A 71 7.57 17.76 -7.40
C PHE A 71 6.35 18.66 -7.10
N PRO A 72 6.58 19.95 -6.76
CA PRO A 72 5.52 20.84 -6.30
C PRO A 72 4.38 20.99 -7.32
N LEU A 73 4.69 20.93 -8.62
CA LEU A 73 3.66 20.98 -9.67
C LEU A 73 2.74 19.75 -9.59
N ALA A 74 3.31 18.55 -9.45
CA ALA A 74 2.52 17.33 -9.31
C ALA A 74 1.66 17.37 -8.04
N TYR A 75 2.24 17.82 -6.92
CA TYR A 75 1.52 18.01 -5.67
C TYR A 75 0.32 18.95 -5.83
N SER A 76 0.51 20.09 -6.52
CA SER A 76 -0.55 21.09 -6.73
C SER A 76 -1.71 20.61 -7.60
N VAL A 77 -1.51 19.56 -8.42
CA VAL A 77 -2.55 18.96 -9.26
C VAL A 77 -3.22 17.80 -8.54
N LEU A 78 -2.44 16.90 -7.93
CA LEU A 78 -2.96 15.67 -7.33
C LEU A 78 -3.69 15.92 -6.00
N MET A 79 -3.20 16.84 -5.17
CA MET A 79 -3.79 17.07 -3.85
C MET A 79 -5.21 17.64 -3.90
N PRO A 80 -5.54 18.63 -4.76
CA PRO A 80 -6.92 19.05 -4.94
C PRO A 80 -7.81 17.95 -5.54
N ALA A 81 -7.28 17.18 -6.50
CA ALA A 81 -8.02 16.11 -7.16
C ALA A 81 -8.42 14.97 -6.20
N LEU A 82 -7.55 14.67 -5.23
CA LEU A 82 -7.69 13.57 -4.28
C LEU A 82 -7.91 14.08 -2.85
N TYR A 83 -8.36 15.32 -2.69
CA TYR A 83 -8.47 15.99 -1.39
C TYR A 83 -9.31 15.21 -0.38
N LEU A 84 -10.52 14.80 -0.79
CA LEU A 84 -11.42 14.04 0.09
C LEU A 84 -10.86 12.65 0.43
N PRO A 85 -10.40 11.82 -0.52
CA PRO A 85 -9.72 10.58 -0.20
C PRO A 85 -8.52 10.74 0.75
N VAL A 86 -7.66 11.75 0.54
CA VAL A 86 -6.52 12.01 1.43
C VAL A 86 -7.01 12.39 2.84
N LEU A 87 -8.04 13.23 2.96
CA LEU A 87 -8.61 13.60 4.25
C LEU A 87 -9.22 12.40 4.98
N LEU A 88 -9.94 11.52 4.26
CA LEU A 88 -10.46 10.27 4.81
C LEU A 88 -9.33 9.34 5.28
N MET A 89 -8.24 9.24 4.51
CA MET A 89 -7.07 8.46 4.87
C MET A 89 -6.43 8.98 6.16
N LEU A 90 -6.17 10.28 6.24
CA LEU A 90 -5.60 10.91 7.44
C LEU A 90 -6.52 10.76 8.66
N GLY A 91 -7.83 10.94 8.49
CA GLY A 91 -8.81 10.70 9.55
C GLY A 91 -8.82 9.25 10.03
N GLY A 92 -8.70 8.29 9.10
CA GLY A 92 -8.57 6.87 9.41
C GLY A 92 -7.29 6.53 10.17
N LEU A 93 -6.15 7.10 9.77
CA LEU A 93 -4.86 6.93 10.45
C LEU A 93 -4.89 7.50 11.88
N ILE A 94 -5.41 8.73 12.05
CA ILE A 94 -5.59 9.33 13.38
C ILE A 94 -6.49 8.43 14.25
N LEU A 95 -7.62 7.97 13.71
CA LEU A 95 -8.53 7.12 14.44
C LEU A 95 -7.86 5.80 14.86
N ARG A 96 -7.06 5.21 13.97
CA ARG A 96 -6.29 3.99 14.25
C ARG A 96 -5.26 4.20 15.34
N GLY A 97 -4.41 5.23 15.23
CA GLY A 97 -3.34 5.52 16.19
C GLY A 97 -3.90 5.83 17.59
N VAL A 98 -4.93 6.67 17.67
CA VAL A 98 -5.63 6.95 18.93
C VAL A 98 -6.27 5.68 19.50
N ALA A 99 -6.96 4.89 18.67
CA ALA A 99 -7.55 3.65 19.14
C ALA A 99 -6.51 2.65 19.65
N PHE A 100 -5.33 2.60 19.03
CA PHE A 100 -4.24 1.73 19.46
C PHE A 100 -3.79 2.06 20.89
N GLU A 101 -3.45 3.33 21.14
CA GLU A 101 -2.96 3.81 22.44
C GLU A 101 -4.04 3.73 23.55
N PHE A 102 -5.27 4.15 23.24
CA PHE A 102 -6.34 4.23 24.24
C PHE A 102 -6.99 2.88 24.55
N ARG A 103 -6.94 1.90 23.64
CA ARG A 103 -7.54 0.57 23.89
C ARG A 103 -6.87 -0.15 25.06
N PHE A 104 -5.55 -0.02 25.22
CA PHE A 104 -4.81 -0.61 26.34
C PHE A 104 -5.21 -0.01 27.70
N ARG A 105 -5.59 1.27 27.72
CA ARG A 105 -5.97 1.99 28.95
C ARG A 105 -7.46 1.86 29.29
N ALA A 106 -8.29 1.47 28.33
CA ALA A 106 -9.74 1.49 28.47
C ALA A 106 -10.31 0.24 29.16
N ARG A 107 -11.29 0.46 30.07
CA ARG A 107 -12.07 -0.61 30.71
C ARG A 107 -13.45 -0.77 30.05
N ASN A 108 -13.95 -2.01 30.04
CA ASN A 108 -15.32 -2.39 29.64
C ASN A 108 -15.78 -1.75 28.32
N ARG A 109 -16.71 -0.77 28.40
CA ARG A 109 -17.36 -0.13 27.25
C ARG A 109 -16.39 0.66 26.38
N GLY A 110 -15.38 1.31 26.99
CA GLY A 110 -14.35 2.04 26.24
C GLY A 110 -13.50 1.11 25.38
N ARG A 111 -13.17 -0.08 25.88
CA ARG A 111 -12.37 -1.06 25.11
C ARG A 111 -13.11 -1.59 23.89
N LYS A 112 -14.43 -1.79 23.99
CA LYS A 112 -15.27 -2.17 22.84
C LYS A 112 -15.31 -1.05 21.78
N PHE A 113 -15.48 0.19 22.22
CA PHE A 113 -15.44 1.36 21.33
C PHE A 113 -14.10 1.47 20.59
N TRP A 114 -12.97 1.44 21.30
CA TRP A 114 -11.65 1.53 20.67
C TRP A 114 -11.31 0.32 19.80
N THR A 115 -11.83 -0.87 20.12
CA THR A 115 -11.73 -2.04 19.23
C THR A 115 -12.43 -1.80 17.88
N GLN A 116 -13.62 -1.17 17.89
CA GLN A 116 -14.34 -0.83 16.67
C GLN A 116 -13.66 0.32 15.91
N MET A 117 -13.12 1.31 16.63
CA MET A 117 -12.41 2.44 16.02
C MET A 117 -11.08 2.01 15.38
N PHE A 118 -10.35 1.07 15.99
CA PHE A 118 -9.13 0.50 15.39
C PHE A 118 -9.41 -0.20 14.06
N ALA A 119 -10.44 -1.05 14.02
CA ALA A 119 -10.87 -1.73 12.80
C ALA A 119 -11.42 -0.74 11.76
N GLY A 120 -12.32 0.16 12.18
CA GLY A 120 -12.93 1.17 11.32
C GLY A 120 -11.93 2.14 10.72
N GLY A 121 -10.97 2.63 11.51
CA GLY A 121 -9.89 3.51 11.04
C GLY A 121 -8.98 2.81 10.05
N SER A 122 -8.64 1.54 10.29
CA SER A 122 -7.81 0.75 9.38
C SER A 122 -8.52 0.46 8.05
N ILE A 123 -9.80 0.08 8.09
CA ILE A 123 -10.62 -0.14 6.88
C ILE A 123 -10.80 1.17 6.11
N LEU A 124 -11.11 2.27 6.81
CA LEU A 124 -11.28 3.58 6.18
C LEU A 124 -10.00 4.04 5.47
N THR A 125 -8.85 3.86 6.12
CA THR A 125 -7.54 4.17 5.55
C THR A 125 -7.26 3.33 4.31
N ALA A 126 -7.49 2.01 4.37
CA ALA A 126 -7.28 1.11 3.24
C ALA A 126 -8.19 1.43 2.04
N VAL A 127 -9.48 1.71 2.30
CA VAL A 127 -10.43 2.14 1.27
C VAL A 127 -9.98 3.46 0.65
N ALA A 128 -9.63 4.45 1.48
CA ALA A 128 -9.16 5.75 1.01
C ALA A 128 -7.90 5.64 0.15
N GLN A 129 -6.94 4.78 0.52
CA GLN A 129 -5.75 4.52 -0.29
C GLN A 129 -6.07 3.90 -1.64
N GLY A 130 -7.01 2.97 -1.70
CA GLY A 130 -7.41 2.41 -2.98
C GLY A 130 -8.25 3.37 -3.83
N LEU A 131 -9.00 4.29 -3.23
CA LEU A 131 -9.62 5.41 -3.94
C LEU A 131 -8.56 6.37 -4.52
N ILE A 132 -7.52 6.70 -3.75
CA ILE A 132 -6.36 7.48 -4.20
C ILE A 132 -5.68 6.78 -5.37
N LEU A 133 -5.37 5.49 -5.22
CA LEU A 133 -4.70 4.72 -6.27
C LEU A 133 -5.57 4.56 -7.52
N GLY A 134 -6.86 4.27 -7.36
CA GLY A 134 -7.79 4.18 -8.49
C GLY A 134 -7.95 5.51 -9.22
N GLY A 135 -8.06 6.61 -8.46
CA GLY A 135 -8.10 7.98 -8.99
C GLY A 135 -6.81 8.35 -9.73
N PHE A 136 -5.65 7.93 -9.21
CA PHE A 136 -4.37 8.07 -9.89
C PHE A 136 -4.37 7.27 -11.20
N ILE A 137 -4.72 5.98 -11.19
CA ILE A 137 -4.65 5.12 -12.38
C ILE A 137 -5.61 5.60 -13.49
N GLN A 138 -6.83 5.98 -13.13
CA GLN A 138 -7.80 6.46 -14.13
C GLN A 138 -7.44 7.83 -14.71
N GLY A 139 -6.55 8.57 -14.04
CA GLY A 139 -6.15 9.93 -14.40
C GLY A 139 -7.02 11.00 -13.77
N VAL A 140 -6.48 12.21 -13.72
CA VAL A 140 -7.17 13.40 -13.21
C VAL A 140 -7.27 14.44 -14.32
N THR A 141 -8.35 15.23 -14.34
CA THR A 141 -8.53 16.27 -15.36
C THR A 141 -7.55 17.42 -15.12
N VAL A 142 -6.66 17.66 -16.08
CA VAL A 142 -5.67 18.75 -16.02
C VAL A 142 -5.91 19.75 -17.15
N ALA A 143 -5.93 21.04 -16.80
CA ALA A 143 -5.94 22.14 -17.77
C ALA A 143 -4.91 23.19 -17.37
N GLY A 144 -3.98 23.52 -18.27
CA GLY A 144 -2.95 24.53 -18.02
C GLY A 144 -2.08 24.23 -16.79
N ASN A 145 -1.68 22.95 -16.59
CA ASN A 145 -0.91 22.48 -15.44
C ASN A 145 -1.61 22.66 -14.08
N ARG A 146 -2.94 22.73 -14.07
CA ARG A 146 -3.76 22.82 -12.84
C ARG A 146 -4.85 21.78 -12.88
N PHE A 147 -5.28 21.34 -11.70
CA PHE A 147 -6.47 20.51 -11.59
C PHE A 147 -7.70 21.28 -12.09
N ALA A 148 -8.48 20.62 -12.96
CA ALA A 148 -9.66 21.19 -13.61
C ALA A 148 -10.88 20.24 -13.53
N GLY A 149 -10.81 19.20 -12.70
CA GLY A 149 -11.90 18.25 -12.50
C GLY A 149 -12.90 18.68 -11.43
N GLY A 150 -13.93 17.86 -11.27
CA GLY A 150 -14.94 17.98 -10.23
C GLY A 150 -14.49 17.42 -8.87
N PRO A 151 -15.16 17.81 -7.77
CA PRO A 151 -14.79 17.39 -6.41
C PRO A 151 -15.03 15.90 -6.12
N LEU A 152 -15.77 15.20 -6.98
CA LEU A 152 -16.12 13.78 -6.84
C LEU A 152 -15.61 12.91 -8.00
N ASP A 153 -14.74 13.44 -8.87
CA ASP A 153 -14.21 12.68 -10.02
C ASP A 153 -13.39 11.45 -9.59
N TRP A 154 -12.89 11.46 -8.36
CA TRP A 154 -12.21 10.32 -7.73
C TRP A 154 -13.17 9.19 -7.33
N LEU A 155 -14.49 9.40 -7.32
CA LEU A 155 -15.49 8.41 -6.92
C LEU A 155 -16.14 7.79 -8.16
N THR A 156 -15.49 6.75 -8.69
CA THR A 156 -15.97 5.97 -9.85
C THR A 156 -16.13 4.50 -9.49
N PRO A 157 -16.92 3.71 -10.24
CA PRO A 157 -16.97 2.25 -10.07
C PRO A 157 -15.58 1.59 -10.16
N TYR A 158 -14.69 2.15 -10.98
CA TYR A 158 -13.31 1.68 -11.09
C TYR A 158 -12.51 1.95 -9.82
N THR A 159 -12.57 3.16 -9.26
CA THR A 159 -11.88 3.46 -8.00
C THR A 159 -12.38 2.61 -6.83
N LEU A 160 -13.68 2.28 -6.81
CA LEU A 160 -14.26 1.37 -5.81
C LEU A 160 -13.75 -0.06 -5.97
N LEU A 161 -13.57 -0.53 -7.21
CA LEU A 161 -12.96 -1.82 -7.50
C LEU A 161 -11.50 -1.88 -7.01
N VAL A 162 -10.73 -0.82 -7.26
CA VAL A 162 -9.35 -0.70 -6.76
C VAL A 162 -9.32 -0.64 -5.23
N ALA A 163 -10.25 0.10 -4.60
CA ALA A 163 -10.41 0.15 -3.14
C ALA A 163 -10.70 -1.22 -2.53
N ALA A 164 -11.62 -2.00 -3.13
CA ALA A 164 -11.86 -3.37 -2.71
C ALA A 164 -10.60 -4.24 -2.85
N GLY A 165 -9.86 -4.08 -3.95
CA GLY A 165 -8.58 -4.77 -4.18
C GLY A 165 -7.53 -4.47 -3.11
N ILE A 166 -7.35 -3.20 -2.75
CA ILE A 166 -6.41 -2.78 -1.70
C ILE A 166 -6.82 -3.30 -0.33
N VAL A 167 -8.11 -3.24 0.03
CA VAL A 167 -8.60 -3.83 1.30
C VAL A 167 -8.32 -5.33 1.36
N ALA A 168 -8.59 -6.07 0.28
CA ALA A 168 -8.29 -7.50 0.20
C ALA A 168 -6.77 -7.78 0.27
N GLY A 169 -5.96 -6.95 -0.39
CA GLY A 169 -4.50 -7.01 -0.37
C GLY A 169 -3.93 -6.76 1.02
N TYR A 170 -4.42 -5.77 1.74
CA TYR A 170 -3.98 -5.52 3.11
C TYR A 170 -4.44 -6.62 4.06
N ALA A 171 -5.66 -7.14 3.90
CA ALA A 171 -6.07 -8.35 4.63
C ALA A 171 -5.13 -9.55 4.35
N LEU A 172 -4.63 -9.70 3.11
CA LEU A 172 -3.64 -10.71 2.76
C LEU A 172 -2.30 -10.48 3.48
N LEU A 173 -1.79 -9.25 3.47
CA LEU A 173 -0.56 -8.87 4.20
C LEU A 173 -0.70 -9.10 5.70
N GLY A 174 -1.78 -8.61 6.31
CA GLY A 174 -2.06 -8.78 7.74
C GLY A 174 -2.24 -10.24 8.15
N GLY A 175 -2.99 -11.03 7.35
CA GLY A 175 -3.18 -12.46 7.62
C GLY A 175 -1.87 -13.24 7.55
N SER A 176 -1.07 -12.99 6.52
CA SER A 176 0.22 -13.67 6.35
C SER A 176 1.27 -13.21 7.35
N TRP A 177 1.23 -11.95 7.79
CA TRP A 177 2.03 -11.45 8.92
C TRP A 177 1.65 -12.14 10.24
N LEU A 178 0.36 -12.29 10.53
CA LEU A 178 -0.10 -13.02 11.71
C LEU A 178 0.37 -14.48 11.67
N MET A 179 0.28 -15.17 10.52
CA MET A 179 0.82 -16.52 10.39
C MET A 179 2.32 -16.61 10.78
N MET A 180 3.09 -15.58 10.44
CA MET A 180 4.50 -15.50 10.77
C MET A 180 4.76 -15.23 12.25
N LYS A 181 3.94 -14.37 12.88
CA LYS A 181 4.15 -13.86 14.24
C LYS A 181 3.41 -14.63 15.34
N THR A 182 2.41 -15.44 15.01
CA THR A 182 1.57 -16.13 16.00
C THR A 182 1.71 -17.66 15.92
N SER A 183 1.14 -18.33 16.92
CA SER A 183 1.09 -19.78 17.08
C SER A 183 -0.35 -20.24 17.38
N ASP A 184 -0.55 -21.56 17.47
CA ASP A 184 -1.78 -22.20 17.96
C ASP A 184 -3.06 -21.80 17.21
N ASN A 185 -4.15 -21.53 17.94
CA ASN A 185 -5.47 -21.23 17.38
C ASN A 185 -5.43 -20.00 16.46
N LEU A 186 -4.73 -18.95 16.89
CA LEU A 186 -4.61 -17.71 16.12
C LEU A 186 -3.83 -17.92 14.82
N HIS A 187 -2.85 -18.83 14.80
CA HIS A 187 -2.18 -19.22 13.55
C HIS A 187 -3.14 -19.96 12.60
N GLY A 188 -4.00 -20.84 13.13
CA GLY A 188 -5.03 -21.52 12.35
C GLY A 188 -6.04 -20.55 11.70
N ASP A 189 -6.48 -19.55 12.46
CA ASP A 189 -7.37 -18.50 11.96
C ASP A 189 -6.65 -17.58 10.95
N ALA A 190 -5.41 -17.17 11.23
CA ALA A 190 -4.58 -16.40 10.32
C ALA A 190 -4.37 -17.14 8.98
N LYS A 191 -4.17 -18.46 9.00
CA LYS A 191 -4.12 -19.30 7.80
C LYS A 191 -5.41 -19.22 6.99
N ARG A 192 -6.57 -19.34 7.66
CA ARG A 192 -7.88 -19.25 7.00
C ARG A 192 -8.08 -17.87 6.37
N TRP A 193 -7.81 -16.80 7.11
CA TRP A 193 -7.91 -15.44 6.60
C TRP A 193 -6.99 -15.21 5.40
N THR A 194 -5.73 -15.65 5.49
CA THR A 194 -4.76 -15.56 4.38
C THR A 194 -5.26 -16.24 3.12
N LEU A 195 -5.84 -17.44 3.22
CA LEU A 195 -6.35 -18.17 2.05
C LEU A 195 -7.59 -17.52 1.43
N ILE A 196 -8.50 -16.98 2.27
CA ILE A 196 -9.68 -16.24 1.80
C ILE A 196 -9.24 -14.95 1.10
N SER A 197 -8.35 -14.19 1.73
CA SER A 197 -7.80 -12.96 1.16
C SER A 197 -7.01 -13.22 -0.12
N ALA A 198 -6.26 -14.33 -0.21
CA ALA A 198 -5.54 -14.68 -1.45
C ALA A 198 -6.51 -14.95 -2.61
N ALA A 199 -7.64 -15.62 -2.35
CA ALA A 199 -8.67 -15.83 -3.36
C ALA A 199 -9.33 -14.50 -3.79
N ALA A 200 -9.66 -13.64 -2.83
CA ALA A 200 -10.22 -12.31 -3.09
C ALA A 200 -9.24 -11.44 -3.90
N VAL A 201 -7.97 -11.40 -3.51
CA VAL A 201 -6.90 -10.68 -4.24
C VAL A 201 -6.75 -11.23 -5.65
N THR A 202 -6.78 -12.55 -5.84
CA THR A 202 -6.68 -13.14 -7.20
C THR A 202 -7.80 -12.65 -8.10
N LEU A 203 -9.05 -12.70 -7.61
CA LEU A 203 -10.22 -12.24 -8.36
C LEU A 203 -10.16 -10.73 -8.64
N LEU A 204 -9.90 -9.93 -7.60
CA LEU A 204 -9.91 -8.47 -7.68
C LEU A 204 -8.73 -7.93 -8.49
N LEU A 205 -7.54 -8.52 -8.36
CA LEU A 205 -6.38 -8.13 -9.15
C LEU A 205 -6.60 -8.45 -10.62
N ALA A 206 -7.19 -9.60 -10.95
CA ALA A 206 -7.58 -9.92 -12.33
C ALA A 206 -8.62 -8.93 -12.85
N ALA A 207 -9.67 -8.63 -12.08
CA ALA A 207 -10.70 -7.67 -12.44
C ALA A 207 -10.13 -6.25 -12.66
N VAL A 208 -9.28 -5.76 -11.75
CA VAL A 208 -8.59 -4.47 -11.88
C VAL A 208 -7.69 -4.46 -13.09
N SER A 209 -6.89 -5.51 -13.31
CA SER A 209 -5.97 -5.59 -14.45
C SER A 209 -6.73 -5.52 -15.77
N ILE A 210 -7.80 -6.30 -15.91
CA ILE A 210 -8.67 -6.26 -17.09
C ILE A 210 -9.31 -4.88 -17.24
N ALA A 211 -9.95 -4.36 -16.19
CA ALA A 211 -10.61 -3.06 -16.23
C ALA A 211 -9.64 -1.94 -16.64
N THR A 212 -8.42 -1.96 -16.12
CA THR A 212 -7.39 -0.93 -16.38
C THR A 212 -7.03 -0.85 -17.87
N LEU A 213 -7.04 -1.97 -18.61
CA LEU A 213 -6.83 -1.98 -20.06
C LEU A 213 -7.92 -1.20 -20.82
N PHE A 214 -9.13 -1.10 -20.26
CA PHE A 214 -10.25 -0.37 -20.86
C PHE A 214 -10.42 1.05 -20.34
N ILE A 215 -9.84 1.39 -19.19
CA ILE A 215 -9.94 2.74 -18.61
C ILE A 215 -9.18 3.77 -19.45
N HIS A 216 -7.96 3.44 -19.87
CA HIS A 216 -7.14 4.34 -20.69
C HIS A 216 -6.37 3.55 -21.75
N ARG A 217 -6.62 3.90 -23.03
CA ARG A 217 -5.95 3.28 -24.18
C ARG A 217 -4.42 3.34 -24.09
N ARG A 218 -3.87 4.39 -23.47
CA ARG A 218 -2.42 4.52 -23.25
C ARG A 218 -1.86 3.41 -22.36
N ILE A 219 -2.62 2.90 -21.39
CA ILE A 219 -2.16 1.75 -20.60
C ILE A 219 -2.16 0.50 -21.47
N ALA A 220 -3.24 0.24 -22.21
CA ALA A 220 -3.31 -0.92 -23.09
C ALA A 220 -2.13 -0.97 -24.06
N THR A 221 -1.84 0.14 -24.76
CA THR A 221 -0.72 0.18 -25.70
C THR A 221 0.64 0.04 -25.02
N ARG A 222 0.82 0.58 -23.80
CA ARG A 222 2.04 0.37 -22.99
C ARG A 222 2.27 -1.09 -22.62
N TRP A 223 1.21 -1.86 -22.49
CA TRP A 223 1.27 -3.30 -22.23
C TRP A 223 1.20 -4.15 -23.51
N GLY A 224 1.35 -3.54 -24.69
CA GLY A 224 1.35 -4.25 -25.97
C GLY A 224 -0.04 -4.70 -26.44
N PHE A 225 -1.12 -4.17 -25.87
CA PHE A 225 -2.48 -4.43 -26.32
C PHE A 225 -2.97 -3.29 -27.22
N ASP A 226 -3.35 -3.62 -28.46
CA ASP A 226 -4.11 -2.71 -29.32
C ASP A 226 -5.59 -3.14 -29.33
N LEU A 227 -6.44 -2.19 -28.95
CA LEU A 227 -7.88 -2.37 -28.82
C LEU A 227 -8.66 -1.59 -29.89
N SER A 228 -7.99 -0.91 -30.84
CA SER A 228 -8.67 -0.04 -31.82
C SER A 228 -9.29 -0.72 -33.02
N GLU A 229 -8.67 -1.76 -33.57
CA GLU A 229 -9.10 -2.36 -34.85
C GLU A 229 -9.10 -3.90 -34.80
N GLY A 230 -9.57 -4.44 -33.66
CA GLY A 230 -9.47 -5.85 -33.33
C GLY A 230 -8.39 -6.08 -32.29
N PHE A 231 -8.65 -6.98 -31.34
CA PHE A 231 -7.71 -7.30 -30.26
C PHE A 231 -6.41 -7.84 -30.85
N ALA A 232 -5.37 -7.01 -30.88
CA ALA A 232 -4.04 -7.37 -31.36
C ALA A 232 -3.02 -7.23 -30.22
N VAL A 233 -2.06 -8.15 -30.20
CA VAL A 233 -1.03 -8.22 -29.15
C VAL A 233 0.34 -8.04 -29.80
N ASP A 234 1.02 -6.96 -29.44
CA ASP A 234 2.43 -6.76 -29.73
C ASP A 234 3.29 -7.50 -28.70
N TRP A 235 3.71 -8.70 -29.08
CA TRP A 235 4.57 -9.54 -28.26
C TRP A 235 5.94 -8.92 -27.97
N SER A 236 6.45 -8.03 -28.81
CA SER A 236 7.76 -7.39 -28.57
C SER A 236 7.71 -6.44 -27.37
N THR A 237 6.57 -5.77 -27.17
CA THR A 237 6.30 -4.91 -26.01
C THR A 237 5.84 -5.73 -24.79
N LEU A 238 4.96 -6.72 -24.99
CA LEU A 238 4.38 -7.49 -23.89
C LEU A 238 5.39 -8.47 -23.25
N ALA A 239 6.19 -9.19 -24.04
CA ALA A 239 7.09 -10.24 -23.54
C ALA A 239 8.04 -9.80 -22.40
N PRO A 240 8.76 -8.67 -22.49
CA PRO A 240 9.61 -8.22 -21.38
C PRO A 240 8.79 -7.82 -20.13
N LEU A 241 7.56 -7.36 -20.30
CA LEU A 241 6.68 -6.95 -19.20
C LEU A 241 6.01 -8.12 -18.48
N LEU A 242 5.89 -9.30 -19.12
CA LEU A 242 5.27 -10.50 -18.52
C LEU A 242 5.96 -10.99 -17.23
N LEU A 243 7.23 -10.60 -17.00
CA LEU A 243 7.92 -10.88 -15.74
C LEU A 243 7.21 -10.24 -14.54
N ILE A 244 6.57 -9.08 -14.73
CA ILE A 244 5.84 -8.37 -13.68
C ILE A 244 4.63 -9.21 -13.20
N PRO A 245 3.63 -9.56 -14.04
CA PRO A 245 2.51 -10.40 -13.59
C PRO A 245 2.96 -11.82 -13.22
N ALA A 246 4.02 -12.36 -13.84
CA ALA A 246 4.57 -13.66 -13.44
C ALA A 246 5.11 -13.64 -11.99
N LEU A 247 5.74 -12.54 -11.57
CA LEU A 247 6.18 -12.34 -10.17
C LEU A 247 4.99 -12.36 -9.21
N GLY A 248 3.90 -11.69 -9.57
CA GLY A 248 2.68 -11.65 -8.75
C GLY A 248 2.01 -13.01 -8.66
N LEU A 249 1.93 -13.73 -9.78
CA LEU A 249 1.43 -15.10 -9.81
C LEU A 249 2.30 -16.04 -8.96
N ALA A 250 3.62 -15.95 -9.07
CA ALA A 250 4.55 -16.71 -8.24
C ALA A 250 4.34 -16.41 -6.75
N GLY A 251 4.14 -15.13 -6.39
CA GLY A 251 3.77 -14.70 -5.05
C GLY A 251 2.49 -15.34 -4.54
N LEU A 252 1.41 -15.30 -5.33
CA LEU A 252 0.12 -15.93 -5.00
C LEU A 252 0.23 -17.45 -4.84
N LEU A 253 0.96 -18.13 -5.73
CA LEU A 253 1.20 -19.57 -5.64
C LEU A 253 1.99 -19.92 -4.38
N LEU A 254 2.99 -19.10 -4.03
CA LEU A 254 3.77 -19.27 -2.80
C LEU A 254 2.87 -19.09 -1.56
N VAL A 255 2.00 -18.08 -1.54
CA VAL A 255 1.03 -17.88 -0.45
C VAL A 255 0.15 -19.12 -0.31
N VAL A 256 -0.56 -19.51 -1.37
CA VAL A 256 -1.56 -20.57 -1.31
C VAL A 256 -0.91 -21.91 -0.98
N GLY A 257 0.20 -22.24 -1.63
CA GLY A 257 0.93 -23.49 -1.40
C GLY A 257 1.49 -23.59 0.01
N MET A 258 2.13 -22.53 0.51
CA MET A 258 2.79 -22.57 1.81
C MET A 258 1.82 -22.35 2.97
N ALA A 259 0.76 -21.57 2.79
CA ALA A 259 -0.28 -21.42 3.80
C ALA A 259 -1.04 -22.74 4.00
N ARG A 260 -1.37 -23.47 2.92
CA ARG A 260 -1.98 -24.80 3.01
C ARG A 260 -1.12 -25.79 3.80
N ARG A 261 0.20 -25.73 3.63
CA ARG A 261 1.20 -26.52 4.38
C ARG A 261 1.43 -26.05 5.82
N GLY A 262 0.79 -24.96 6.28
CA GLY A 262 0.99 -24.43 7.64
C GLY A 262 2.35 -23.76 7.85
N SER A 263 2.98 -23.27 6.78
CA SER A 263 4.23 -22.54 6.88
C SER A 263 4.03 -21.18 7.56
N HIS A 264 4.91 -20.82 8.49
CA HIS A 264 4.83 -19.55 9.19
C HIS A 264 5.27 -18.35 8.33
N ARG A 265 6.43 -18.42 7.67
CA ARG A 265 7.09 -17.23 7.09
C ARG A 265 6.81 -17.02 5.61
N TRP A 266 6.79 -18.10 4.85
CA TRP A 266 6.72 -18.05 3.39
C TRP A 266 5.46 -17.36 2.82
N PRO A 267 4.27 -17.50 3.43
CA PRO A 267 3.10 -16.76 2.96
C PRO A 267 3.29 -15.24 3.00
N PHE A 268 4.03 -14.71 3.99
CA PHE A 268 4.29 -13.27 4.07
C PHE A 268 5.21 -12.79 2.94
N PHE A 269 6.29 -13.52 2.63
CA PHE A 269 7.11 -13.17 1.47
C PHE A 269 6.34 -13.28 0.15
N GLY A 270 5.45 -14.28 0.03
CA GLY A 270 4.58 -14.40 -1.13
C GLY A 270 3.65 -13.19 -1.30
N SER A 271 3.03 -12.69 -0.22
CA SER A 271 2.18 -11.50 -0.27
C SER A 271 2.97 -10.24 -0.60
N LEU A 272 4.20 -10.08 -0.09
CA LEU A 272 5.10 -9.00 -0.50
C LEU A 272 5.43 -9.03 -2.00
N LEU A 273 5.63 -10.21 -2.60
CA LEU A 273 5.85 -10.35 -4.04
C LEU A 273 4.62 -9.93 -4.87
N VAL A 274 3.41 -10.21 -4.39
CA VAL A 274 2.17 -9.76 -5.04
C VAL A 274 2.09 -8.24 -5.07
N PHE A 275 2.36 -7.58 -3.94
CA PHE A 275 2.37 -6.12 -3.85
C PHE A 275 3.48 -5.50 -4.70
N LEU A 276 4.68 -6.09 -4.68
CA LEU A 276 5.80 -5.64 -5.52
C LEU A 276 5.45 -5.74 -7.01
N SER A 277 4.83 -6.83 -7.43
CA SER A 277 4.35 -7.02 -8.81
C SER A 277 3.33 -5.94 -9.22
N GLY A 278 2.32 -5.69 -8.39
CA GLY A 278 1.35 -4.62 -8.62
C GLY A 278 2.02 -3.24 -8.73
N TYR A 279 2.94 -2.94 -7.82
CA TYR A 279 3.68 -1.67 -7.80
C TYR A 279 4.58 -1.48 -9.03
N LEU A 280 5.31 -2.53 -9.43
CA LEU A 280 6.11 -2.51 -10.66
C LEU A 280 5.22 -2.34 -11.90
N GLY A 281 4.02 -2.92 -11.88
CA GLY A 281 3.03 -2.72 -12.94
C GLY A 281 2.59 -1.26 -13.07
N LEU A 282 2.40 -0.56 -11.95
CA LEU A 282 2.14 0.88 -11.94
C LEU A 282 3.34 1.66 -12.50
N ALA A 283 4.56 1.36 -12.04
CA ALA A 283 5.77 2.02 -12.51
C ALA A 283 5.95 1.85 -14.04
N ALA A 284 5.75 0.64 -14.57
CA ALA A 284 5.80 0.37 -16.00
C ALA A 284 4.72 1.10 -16.80
N SER A 285 3.53 1.27 -16.21
CA SER A 285 2.39 1.93 -16.86
C SER A 285 2.56 3.45 -16.95
N PHE A 286 3.14 4.07 -15.90
CA PHE A 286 3.14 5.53 -15.78
C PHE A 286 4.49 6.19 -16.06
N MET A 287 5.63 5.49 -16.00
CA MET A 287 6.91 6.11 -16.32
C MET A 287 6.93 6.64 -17.78
N PRO A 288 7.30 7.91 -18.07
CA PRO A 288 7.91 8.93 -17.20
C PRO A 288 6.96 10.03 -16.67
N THR A 289 5.65 9.78 -16.60
CA THR A 289 4.67 10.69 -16.01
C THR A 289 4.55 10.50 -14.49
N ILE A 290 4.46 11.61 -13.76
CA ILE A 290 4.20 11.63 -12.31
C ILE A 290 2.76 12.06 -12.01
N VAL A 291 2.17 12.90 -12.87
CA VAL A 291 0.72 13.05 -12.99
C VAL A 291 0.31 12.23 -14.20
N PRO A 292 -0.42 11.12 -14.00
CA PRO A 292 -0.76 10.18 -15.07
C PRO A 292 -1.27 10.88 -16.33
N TYR A 293 -0.71 10.51 -17.48
CA TYR A 293 -1.08 10.97 -18.82
C TYR A 293 -0.78 12.43 -19.20
N ASP A 294 -0.51 13.30 -18.22
CA ASP A 294 -0.36 14.74 -18.49
C ASP A 294 1.05 15.25 -18.22
N ILE A 295 1.57 15.07 -16.99
CA ILE A 295 2.79 15.78 -16.55
C ILE A 295 3.94 14.79 -16.29
N GLY A 296 5.04 15.00 -17.01
CA GLY A 296 6.29 14.26 -16.84
C GLY A 296 7.00 14.59 -15.52
N PHE A 297 7.73 13.64 -14.93
CA PHE A 297 8.44 13.88 -13.65
C PHE A 297 9.48 15.01 -13.76
N ARG A 298 10.20 15.11 -14.89
CA ARG A 298 11.18 16.19 -15.11
C ARG A 298 10.53 17.57 -15.26
N GLN A 299 9.33 17.61 -15.84
CA GLN A 299 8.55 18.84 -15.96
C GLN A 299 8.00 19.30 -14.62
N ALA A 300 7.62 18.34 -13.76
CA ALA A 300 7.06 18.63 -12.45
C ALA A 300 8.10 18.96 -11.37
N ALA A 301 9.39 18.73 -11.67
CA ALA A 301 10.47 18.80 -10.70
C ALA A 301 10.75 20.24 -10.23
N ALA A 302 11.14 20.36 -8.96
CA ALA A 302 11.68 21.60 -8.43
C ALA A 302 13.04 21.95 -9.08
N PRO A 303 13.50 23.22 -8.97
CA PRO A 303 14.81 23.61 -9.46
C PRO A 303 15.97 22.78 -8.87
N ASP A 304 17.00 22.52 -9.68
CA ASP A 304 18.12 21.64 -9.33
C ASP A 304 18.86 22.05 -8.04
N ASN A 305 18.95 23.35 -7.74
CA ASN A 305 19.58 23.83 -6.51
C ASN A 305 18.80 23.39 -5.26
N ALA A 306 17.46 23.41 -5.30
CA ALA A 306 16.61 22.93 -4.22
C ALA A 306 16.70 21.41 -4.09
N LEU A 307 16.59 20.68 -5.21
CA LEU A 307 16.71 19.21 -5.23
C LEU A 307 18.07 18.74 -4.70
N GLY A 308 19.16 19.42 -5.09
CA GLY A 308 20.51 19.11 -4.65
C GLY A 308 20.70 19.35 -3.15
N LEU A 309 20.24 20.49 -2.63
CA LEU A 309 20.33 20.80 -1.20
C LEU A 309 19.59 19.77 -0.34
N MET A 310 18.35 19.44 -0.71
CA MET A 310 17.57 18.43 0.01
C MET A 310 18.21 17.04 -0.09
N LEU A 311 18.79 16.69 -1.25
CA LEU A 311 19.42 15.39 -1.46
C LEU A 311 20.62 15.19 -0.54
N VAL A 312 21.40 16.25 -0.25
CA VAL A 312 22.49 16.17 0.73
C VAL A 312 21.96 15.75 2.09
N GLY A 313 20.90 16.39 2.59
CA GLY A 313 20.26 16.00 3.86
C GLY A 313 19.72 14.58 3.82
N THR A 314 18.98 14.22 2.78
CA THR A 314 18.41 12.88 2.59
C THR A 314 19.48 11.79 2.52
N SER A 315 20.63 12.07 1.89
CA SER A 315 21.72 11.10 1.76
C SER A 315 22.34 10.66 3.08
N VAL A 316 22.21 11.48 4.13
CA VAL A 316 22.68 11.16 5.49
C VAL A 316 21.53 10.58 6.32
N ILE A 317 20.37 11.22 6.29
CA ILE A 317 19.24 10.88 7.17
C ILE A 317 18.58 9.56 6.73
N LEU A 318 18.37 9.33 5.44
CA LEU A 318 17.65 8.16 4.96
C LEU A 318 18.37 6.84 5.27
N PRO A 319 19.70 6.70 5.07
CA PRO A 319 20.41 5.50 5.50
C PRO A 319 20.34 5.25 7.01
N LEU A 320 20.38 6.32 7.83
CA LEU A 320 20.23 6.20 9.28
C LEU A 320 18.84 5.70 9.67
N ILE A 321 17.78 6.23 9.04
CA ILE A 321 16.41 5.76 9.23
C ILE A 321 16.31 4.29 8.85
N LEU A 322 16.81 3.90 7.67
CA LEU A 322 16.78 2.50 7.21
C LEU A 322 17.53 1.56 8.15
N ALA A 323 18.72 1.97 8.64
CA ALA A 323 19.50 1.19 9.60
C ALA A 323 18.75 1.02 10.93
N TYR A 324 18.15 2.09 11.45
CA TYR A 324 17.32 2.06 12.65
C TYR A 324 16.09 1.16 12.46
N THR A 325 15.35 1.29 11.35
CA THR A 325 14.21 0.44 11.04
C THR A 325 14.62 -1.03 10.97
N ALA A 326 15.70 -1.35 10.24
CA ALA A 326 16.21 -2.72 10.17
C ALA A 326 16.60 -3.28 11.54
N TRP A 327 17.21 -2.45 12.39
CA TRP A 327 17.53 -2.80 13.78
C TRP A 327 16.28 -3.13 14.60
N VAL A 328 15.25 -2.28 14.55
CA VAL A 328 13.98 -2.51 15.26
C VAL A 328 13.34 -3.84 14.84
N TYR A 329 13.24 -4.11 13.53
CA TYR A 329 12.71 -5.39 13.03
C TYR A 329 13.57 -6.59 13.44
N TRP A 330 14.88 -6.43 13.53
CA TRP A 330 15.80 -7.47 13.98
C TRP A 330 15.62 -7.78 15.48
N VAL A 331 15.48 -6.75 16.32
CA VAL A 331 15.24 -6.89 17.76
C VAL A 331 13.89 -7.58 18.02
N PHE A 332 12.82 -7.12 17.36
CA PHE A 332 11.46 -7.64 17.56
C PHE A 332 11.07 -8.79 16.61
N ARG A 333 12.05 -9.60 16.17
CA ARG A 333 11.81 -10.70 15.22
C ARG A 333 11.05 -11.90 15.81
N GLY A 334 11.01 -12.01 17.14
CA GLY A 334 10.35 -13.10 17.87
C GLY A 334 8.86 -13.28 17.52
N LYS A 335 8.30 -14.43 17.90
CA LYS A 335 6.86 -14.69 17.86
C LYS A 335 6.20 -14.11 19.11
N MET A 336 4.95 -13.68 18.98
CA MET A 336 4.11 -13.27 20.09
C MET A 336 3.18 -14.41 20.48
N THR A 337 3.07 -14.64 21.78
CA THR A 337 2.19 -15.58 22.47
C THR A 337 1.34 -14.80 23.48
N GLU A 338 0.30 -15.41 24.03
CA GLU A 338 -0.53 -14.78 25.07
C GLU A 338 0.29 -14.38 26.32
N GLU A 339 1.38 -15.09 26.61
CA GLU A 339 2.29 -14.83 27.75
C GLU A 339 3.33 -13.72 27.49
N THR A 340 3.54 -13.30 26.23
CA THR A 340 4.61 -12.35 25.85
C THR A 340 4.09 -10.96 25.51
N GLY A 341 2.80 -10.69 25.71
CA GLY A 341 2.23 -9.35 25.60
C GLY A 341 2.72 -8.43 26.71
N TYR A 342 2.87 -7.13 26.43
CA TYR A 342 3.20 -6.13 27.45
C TYR A 342 2.10 -6.13 28.53
N HIS A 343 2.39 -6.75 29.68
CA HIS A 343 1.59 -6.64 30.88
C HIS A 343 1.99 -5.34 31.60
N HIS A 344 1.16 -4.30 31.47
CA HIS A 344 1.15 -3.17 32.40
C HIS A 344 -0.21 -3.05 33.04
#